data_AF-A0A940M757-F1
#
_entry.id   AF-A0A940M757-F1
#
_cell.length_a   1.000
_cell.length_b   1.000
_cell.length_c   1.000
_cell.angle_alpha   90.00
_cell.angle_beta   90.00
_cell.angle_gamma   90.00
#
_symmetry.space_group_name_H-M   'P 1'
#
loop_
_entity.id
_entity.type
_entity.pdbx_description
1 polymer ?
#
loop_
_entity_poly.entity_id
_entity_poly.type
_entity_poly.pdbx_seq_one_letter_code
_entity_poly.pdbx_strand_id
1 'polypeptide(L)'
;GQDDAYGGFTDLAGRAQLLFTPGDRLSVLAMGQYRRLDGQSTLFRANVLGPGDNELNENYDRRTVYYDAGGGNEAQYDIWGASLKVDYDFGGATLTSITAHDESEGHSRGDIDGGYGAVFLPVMGPGFIPFPSDTQDSIDLKQTTQEVRLASNGTGAFAWQVGGFYFDSDFTVLTQGFDFPPPTLVRHQNES
;
A
#
# COMPACT_ATOMS: atom_id res chain seq x y z
N GLY A 1 18.86 25.77 2.75
CA GLY A 1 17.76 24.79 2.62
C GLY A 1 16.60 25.43 1.91
N GLN A 2 15.57 24.65 1.62
CA GLN A 2 14.27 25.12 1.16
C GLN A 2 13.30 25.13 2.35
N ASP A 3 12.45 26.16 2.44
CA ASP A 3 11.42 26.24 3.47
C ASP A 3 10.15 25.50 3.01
N ASP A 4 9.46 24.85 3.94
CA ASP A 4 8.21 24.08 3.70
C ASP A 4 8.31 23.03 2.56
N ALA A 5 9.51 22.52 2.32
CA ALA A 5 9.76 21.54 1.25
C ALA A 5 9.23 20.13 1.58
N TYR A 6 9.05 19.82 2.86
CA TYR A 6 8.66 18.48 3.30
C TYR A 6 7.49 18.43 4.30
N GLY A 7 6.76 17.31 4.30
CA GLY A 7 5.65 17.01 5.21
C GLY A 7 4.26 17.31 4.66
N GLY A 8 4.17 17.79 3.41
CA GLY A 8 2.90 18.01 2.72
C GLY A 8 2.35 16.73 2.09
N PHE A 9 1.03 16.59 2.07
CA PHE A 9 0.34 15.55 1.30
C PHE A 9 -1.07 15.98 0.90
N THR A 10 -1.58 15.39 -0.18
CA THR A 10 -2.98 15.41 -0.59
C THR A 10 -3.46 13.96 -0.61
N ASP A 11 -4.55 13.67 0.10
CA ASP A 11 -5.17 12.34 0.12
C ASP A 11 -6.66 12.47 -0.19
N LEU A 12 -7.06 11.99 -1.36
CA LEU A 12 -8.46 11.90 -1.78
C LEU A 12 -8.88 10.44 -1.72
N ALA A 13 -9.75 10.10 -0.78
CA ALA A 13 -10.29 8.75 -0.65
C ALA A 13 -11.82 8.77 -0.61
N GLY A 14 -12.44 7.77 -1.24
CA GLY A 14 -13.88 7.60 -1.27
C GLY A 14 -14.30 6.14 -1.36
N ARG A 15 -15.42 5.80 -0.72
CA ARG A 15 -16.05 4.50 -0.83
C ARG A 15 -17.57 4.65 -0.85
N ALA A 16 -18.22 3.96 -1.76
CA ALA A 16 -19.66 3.92 -1.88
C ALA A 16 -20.17 2.48 -1.94
N GLN A 17 -21.36 2.25 -1.39
CA GLN A 17 -22.03 0.96 -1.41
C GLN A 17 -23.51 1.14 -1.74
N LEU A 18 -24.03 0.28 -2.61
CA LEU A 18 -25.44 0.27 -2.99
C LEU A 18 -25.99 -1.14 -2.82
N LEU A 19 -27.01 -1.26 -1.96
CA LEU A 19 -27.75 -2.51 -1.75
C LEU A 19 -29.07 -2.46 -2.54
N PHE A 20 -29.29 -3.47 -3.36
CA PHE A 20 -30.52 -3.67 -4.12
C PHE A 20 -31.18 -4.99 -3.73
N THR A 21 -32.41 -4.89 -3.21
CA THR A 21 -33.22 -6.03 -2.75
C THR A 21 -34.59 -5.98 -3.43
N PRO A 22 -34.73 -6.49 -4.67
CA PRO A 22 -36.00 -6.44 -5.41
C PRO A 22 -37.13 -7.29 -4.78
N GLY A 23 -36.80 -8.12 -3.80
CA GLY A 23 -37.73 -8.88 -2.97
C GLY A 23 -36.97 -9.59 -1.85
N ASP A 24 -37.62 -10.50 -1.12
CA ASP A 24 -37.04 -11.11 0.09
C ASP A 24 -35.94 -12.17 -0.22
N ARG A 25 -35.87 -12.65 -1.46
CA ARG A 25 -34.98 -13.76 -1.84
C ARG A 25 -33.69 -13.33 -2.54
N LEU A 26 -33.62 -12.11 -3.06
CA LEU A 26 -32.47 -11.64 -3.84
C LEU A 26 -31.91 -10.38 -3.20
N SER A 27 -30.61 -10.41 -2.92
CA SER A 27 -29.84 -9.27 -2.42
C SER A 27 -28.61 -9.08 -3.31
N VAL A 28 -28.42 -7.87 -3.81
CA VAL A 28 -27.26 -7.49 -4.62
C VAL A 28 -26.60 -6.29 -3.96
N LEU A 29 -25.35 -6.44 -3.53
CA LEU A 29 -24.54 -5.37 -2.95
C LEU A 29 -23.40 -5.04 -3.90
N ALA A 30 -23.43 -3.83 -4.46
CA ALA A 30 -22.31 -3.27 -5.22
C ALA A 30 -21.49 -2.34 -4.31
N MET A 31 -20.16 -2.40 -4.44
CA MET A 31 -19.22 -1.53 -3.74
C MET A 31 -18.19 -0.99 -4.72
N GLY A 32 -17.83 0.28 -4.57
CA GLY A 32 -16.70 0.89 -5.26
C GLY A 32 -15.89 1.71 -4.27
N GLN A 33 -14.57 1.69 -4.44
CA GLN A 33 -13.62 2.46 -3.65
C GLN A 33 -12.53 3.04 -4.55
N TYR A 34 -12.04 4.20 -4.17
CA TYR A 34 -10.95 4.90 -4.83
C TYR A 34 -10.12 5.65 -3.79
N ARG A 35 -8.81 5.68 -3.98
CA ARG A 35 -7.89 6.53 -3.21
C ARG A 35 -6.77 7.03 -4.11
N ARG A 36 -6.47 8.32 -4.00
CA ARG A 36 -5.28 8.95 -4.55
C ARG A 36 -4.53 9.68 -3.46
N LEU A 37 -3.30 9.27 -3.24
CA LEU A 37 -2.36 9.87 -2.31
C LEU A 37 -1.21 10.47 -3.12
N ASP A 38 -1.00 11.77 -2.98
CA ASP A 38 0.17 12.49 -3.49
C ASP A 38 0.85 13.15 -2.28
N GLY A 39 2.00 12.63 -1.87
CA GLY A 39 2.70 13.13 -0.69
C GLY A 39 4.17 12.76 -0.66
N GLN A 40 4.71 12.68 0.55
CA GLN A 40 6.09 12.33 0.79
C GLN A 40 6.21 11.18 1.79
N SER A 41 7.26 10.39 1.61
CA SER A 41 7.62 9.30 2.49
C SER A 41 8.12 9.80 3.83
N THR A 42 8.26 8.87 4.77
CA THR A 42 8.78 9.16 6.09
C THR A 42 10.16 9.81 6.02
N LEU A 43 10.32 10.89 6.78
CA LEU A 43 11.54 11.68 6.83
C LEU A 43 12.59 11.04 7.75
N PHE A 44 13.66 10.49 7.18
CA PHE A 44 14.84 10.02 7.93
C PHE A 44 15.69 11.18 8.44
N ARG A 45 16.39 11.00 9.56
CA ARG A 45 17.28 12.02 10.15
C ARG A 45 18.53 11.34 10.69
N ALA A 46 19.69 11.72 10.17
CA ALA A 46 20.96 11.18 10.62
C ALA A 46 21.33 11.67 12.03
N ASN A 47 21.96 10.80 12.81
CA ASN A 47 22.67 11.14 14.06
C ASN A 47 21.82 11.87 15.14
N VAL A 48 20.51 11.63 15.17
CA VAL A 48 19.57 12.22 16.17
C VAL A 48 19.45 11.42 17.47
N LEU A 49 20.04 10.23 17.54
CA LEU A 49 20.11 9.38 18.75
C LEU A 49 21.57 9.20 19.18
N GLY A 50 21.78 8.97 20.48
CA GLY A 50 23.09 8.65 21.06
C GLY A 50 23.23 7.17 21.44
N PRO A 51 24.45 6.69 21.75
CA PRO A 51 24.64 5.34 22.25
C PRO A 51 24.13 5.22 23.69
N GLY A 52 23.36 4.18 23.98
CA GLY A 52 22.99 3.79 25.35
C GLY A 52 21.65 4.33 25.86
N ASP A 53 20.95 5.14 25.07
CA ASP A 53 19.56 5.52 25.29
C ASP A 53 18.80 5.71 23.96
N ASN A 54 17.49 5.94 24.03
CA ASN A 54 16.62 6.19 22.87
C ASN A 54 16.11 7.65 22.88
N GLU A 55 16.83 8.56 23.53
CA GLU A 55 16.43 9.97 23.61
C GLU A 55 16.97 10.75 22.42
N LEU A 56 16.19 11.73 21.95
CA LEU A 56 16.63 12.63 20.88
C LEU A 56 17.72 13.56 21.43
N ASN A 57 18.85 13.61 20.73
CA ASN A 57 19.99 14.45 21.10
C ASN A 57 19.90 15.87 20.50
N GLU A 58 20.94 16.68 20.72
CA GLU A 58 21.00 18.07 20.25
C GLU A 58 21.00 18.24 18.72
N ASN A 59 21.26 17.19 17.94
CA ASN A 59 21.16 17.23 16.48
C ASN A 59 19.72 17.20 15.98
N TYR A 60 18.75 16.84 16.83
CA TYR A 60 17.36 16.83 16.42
C TYR A 60 16.79 18.24 16.34
N ASP A 61 16.49 18.67 15.12
CA ASP A 61 15.61 19.79 14.84
C ASP A 61 14.41 19.28 14.04
N ARG A 62 13.21 19.50 14.58
CA ARG A 62 11.96 19.11 13.92
C ARG A 62 11.79 19.76 12.55
N ARG A 63 12.32 20.98 12.35
CA ARG A 63 12.13 21.79 11.15
C ARG A 63 13.21 21.61 10.09
N THR A 64 14.24 20.81 10.37
CA THR A 64 15.41 20.69 9.49
C THR A 64 15.66 19.24 9.11
N VAL A 65 15.94 19.03 7.84
CA VAL A 65 16.40 17.76 7.23
C VAL A 65 17.53 18.08 6.27
N TYR A 66 18.34 17.07 5.94
CA TYR A 66 19.66 17.27 5.33
C TYR A 66 19.86 16.52 4.01
N TYR A 67 18.80 16.01 3.42
CA TYR A 67 18.82 15.13 2.26
C TYR A 67 19.62 15.66 1.08
N ASP A 68 20.41 14.78 0.46
CA ASP A 68 21.07 14.99 -0.83
C ASP A 68 20.59 14.02 -1.93
N ALA A 69 19.69 13.10 -1.58
CA ALA A 69 19.08 12.13 -2.48
C ALA A 69 17.55 12.03 -2.26
N GLY A 70 16.96 10.86 -2.56
CA GLY A 70 15.54 10.57 -2.28
C GLY A 70 14.53 11.22 -3.24
N GLY A 71 14.97 12.07 -4.17
CA GLY A 71 14.11 12.65 -5.21
C GLY A 71 12.93 13.44 -4.66
N GLY A 72 13.12 14.20 -3.57
CA GLY A 72 12.01 14.90 -2.90
C GLY A 72 11.21 14.01 -1.94
N ASN A 73 11.69 12.79 -1.70
CA ASN A 73 11.06 11.78 -0.85
C ASN A 73 9.61 11.51 -1.26
N GLU A 74 9.32 11.46 -2.57
CA GLU A 74 7.95 11.33 -3.06
C GLU A 74 7.31 9.99 -2.64
N ALA A 75 6.03 10.05 -2.26
CA ALA A 75 5.19 8.89 -2.01
C ALA A 75 3.82 9.10 -2.65
N GLN A 76 3.54 8.35 -3.71
CA GLN A 76 2.34 8.50 -4.53
C GLN A 76 1.66 7.15 -4.72
N TYR A 77 0.34 7.11 -4.55
CA TYR A 77 -0.46 5.89 -4.71
C TYR A 77 -1.82 6.21 -5.32
N ASP A 78 -2.21 5.46 -6.35
CA ASP A 78 -3.54 5.42 -6.94
C ASP A 78 -4.10 4.01 -6.78
N ILE A 79 -5.24 3.90 -6.10
CA ILE A 79 -5.86 2.63 -5.73
C ILE A 79 -7.32 2.70 -6.14
N TRP A 80 -7.80 1.70 -6.87
CA TRP A 80 -9.21 1.54 -7.13
C TRP A 80 -9.65 0.11 -6.91
N GLY A 81 -10.90 -0.06 -6.48
CA GLY A 81 -11.48 -1.37 -6.29
C GLY A 81 -12.97 -1.36 -6.44
N ALA A 82 -13.53 -2.46 -6.94
CA ALA A 82 -14.96 -2.66 -7.05
C ALA A 82 -15.32 -4.10 -6.69
N SER A 83 -16.47 -4.28 -6.05
CA SER A 83 -17.01 -5.61 -5.81
C SER A 83 -18.52 -5.68 -6.00
N LEU A 84 -18.97 -6.86 -6.41
CA LEU A 84 -20.37 -7.20 -6.56
C LEU A 84 -20.63 -8.48 -5.79
N LYS A 85 -21.49 -8.40 -4.78
CA LYS A 85 -21.99 -9.56 -4.04
C LYS A 85 -23.45 -9.80 -4.41
N VAL A 86 -23.77 -11.03 -4.78
CA VAL A 86 -25.13 -11.48 -5.06
C VAL A 86 -25.45 -12.63 -4.13
N ASP A 87 -26.53 -12.49 -3.36
CA ASP A 87 -27.10 -13.56 -2.55
C ASP A 87 -28.50 -13.90 -3.08
N TYR A 88 -28.76 -15.19 -3.31
CA TYR A 88 -30.08 -15.69 -3.66
C TYR A 88 -30.52 -16.80 -2.69
N ASP A 89 -31.64 -16.59 -2.02
CA ASP A 89 -32.23 -17.50 -1.05
C ASP A 89 -33.24 -18.46 -1.71
N PHE A 90 -32.92 -19.76 -1.69
CA PHE A 90 -33.80 -20.85 -2.13
C PHE A 90 -34.73 -21.37 -1.02
N GLY A 91 -34.73 -20.75 0.15
CA GLY A 91 -35.42 -21.15 1.37
C GLY A 91 -34.59 -22.11 2.21
N GLY A 92 -34.18 -23.25 1.63
CA GLY A 92 -33.36 -24.24 2.33
C GLY A 92 -31.85 -23.96 2.34
N ALA A 93 -31.39 -23.13 1.40
CA ALA A 93 -29.99 -22.77 1.22
C ALA A 93 -29.87 -21.42 0.51
N THR A 94 -28.77 -20.72 0.72
CA THR A 94 -28.43 -19.46 0.06
C THR A 94 -27.23 -19.66 -0.86
N LEU A 95 -27.37 -19.24 -2.12
CA LEU A 95 -26.26 -19.11 -3.05
C LEU A 95 -25.69 -17.71 -2.96
N THR A 96 -24.40 -17.62 -2.62
CA THR A 96 -23.61 -16.40 -2.61
C THR A 96 -22.63 -16.43 -3.79
N SER A 97 -22.56 -15.34 -4.54
CA SER A 97 -21.52 -15.07 -5.54
C SER A 97 -20.87 -13.74 -5.20
N ILE A 98 -19.55 -13.68 -5.13
CA ILE A 98 -18.80 -12.45 -4.90
C ILE A 98 -17.75 -12.32 -5.98
N THR A 99 -17.83 -11.25 -6.77
CA THR A 99 -16.77 -10.84 -7.69
C THR A 99 -16.12 -9.60 -7.12
N ALA A 100 -14.79 -9.54 -7.09
CA ALA A 100 -14.07 -8.31 -6.76
C ALA A 100 -12.89 -8.11 -7.71
N HIS A 101 -12.60 -6.85 -8.00
CA HIS A 101 -11.45 -6.44 -8.78
C HIS A 101 -10.80 -5.24 -8.10
N ASP A 102 -9.49 -5.30 -7.93
CA ASP A 102 -8.69 -4.24 -7.31
C ASP A 102 -7.44 -3.98 -8.18
N GLU A 103 -7.14 -2.71 -8.42
CA GLU A 103 -5.84 -2.29 -8.95
C GLU A 103 -5.17 -1.28 -8.00
N SER A 104 -3.84 -1.32 -7.96
CA SER A 104 -3.04 -0.39 -7.16
C SER A 104 -1.75 -0.08 -7.90
N GLU A 105 -1.49 1.19 -8.15
CA GLU A 105 -0.23 1.68 -8.69
C GLU A 105 0.36 2.69 -7.72
N GLY A 106 1.66 2.62 -7.46
CA GLY A 106 2.29 3.62 -6.61
C GLY A 106 3.76 3.37 -6.36
N HIS A 107 4.40 4.35 -5.73
CA HIS A 107 5.77 4.27 -5.31
C HIS A 107 6.02 5.10 -4.06
N SER A 108 7.08 4.78 -3.34
CA SER A 108 7.60 5.57 -2.24
C SER A 108 9.12 5.57 -2.31
N ARG A 109 9.72 6.75 -2.40
CA ARG A 109 11.17 6.95 -2.37
C ARG A 109 11.57 7.72 -1.11
N GLY A 110 12.70 7.37 -0.54
CA GLY A 110 13.27 8.08 0.60
C GLY A 110 14.78 8.14 0.53
N ASP A 111 15.33 9.28 0.93
CA ASP A 111 16.72 9.39 1.38
C ASP A 111 16.81 8.73 2.77
N ILE A 112 17.47 7.58 2.83
CA ILE A 112 17.49 6.67 3.98
C ILE A 112 18.61 7.03 4.95
N ASP A 113 19.74 7.54 4.46
CA ASP A 113 20.83 7.96 5.35
C ASP A 113 20.43 9.22 6.15
N GLY A 114 19.51 10.02 5.63
CA GLY A 114 18.89 11.14 6.35
C GLY A 114 19.85 12.31 6.59
N GLY A 115 20.96 12.31 5.87
CA GLY A 115 22.00 13.32 5.86
C GLY A 115 22.38 13.70 4.43
N TYR A 116 23.60 14.20 4.28
CA TYR A 116 24.26 14.37 3.00
C TYR A 116 25.69 13.86 3.09
N GLY A 117 26.24 13.47 1.95
CA GLY A 117 27.62 13.06 1.80
C GLY A 117 27.94 11.72 2.46
N ALA A 118 29.22 11.44 2.65
CA ALA A 118 29.71 10.22 3.28
C ALA A 118 31.16 10.37 3.71
N VAL A 119 31.67 9.43 4.51
CA VAL A 119 33.08 9.39 4.97
C VAL A 119 34.12 9.44 3.86
N PHE A 120 33.77 9.04 2.65
CA PHE A 120 34.65 9.04 1.48
C PHE A 120 34.39 10.23 0.52
N LEU A 121 33.47 11.13 0.87
CA LEU A 121 33.15 12.34 0.12
C LEU A 121 33.74 13.60 0.79
N PRO A 122 33.90 14.72 0.05
CA PRO A 122 34.56 15.93 0.58
C PRO A 122 33.85 16.58 1.77
N VAL A 123 32.53 16.37 1.87
CA VAL A 123 31.66 16.90 2.93
C VAL A 123 30.66 15.84 3.32
N MET A 124 30.23 15.86 4.59
CA MET A 124 29.11 15.05 5.09
C MET A 124 28.43 15.73 6.28
N GLY A 125 27.19 15.34 6.57
CA GLY A 125 26.51 15.75 7.79
C GLY A 125 25.01 15.46 7.80
N PRO A 126 24.33 15.65 8.95
CA PRO A 126 24.90 15.96 10.25
C PRO A 126 25.61 14.75 10.85
N GLY A 127 26.81 14.94 11.40
CA GLY A 127 27.59 13.87 12.02
C GLY A 127 28.23 12.90 11.02
N PHE A 128 28.48 11.68 11.49
CA PHE A 128 29.12 10.62 10.70
C PHE A 128 28.10 9.94 9.78
N ILE A 129 28.36 9.94 8.47
CA ILE A 129 27.54 9.24 7.46
C ILE A 129 28.41 8.16 6.81
N PRO A 130 28.18 6.86 7.09
CA PRO A 130 29.06 5.79 6.63
C PRO A 130 29.01 5.58 5.12
N PHE A 131 27.84 5.76 4.51
CA PHE A 131 27.59 5.65 3.08
C PHE A 131 26.30 6.40 2.72
N PRO A 132 26.18 6.92 1.48
CA PRO A 132 24.92 7.46 0.98
C PRO A 132 23.93 6.32 0.76
N SER A 133 22.65 6.57 1.04
CA SER A 133 21.59 5.58 0.85
C SER A 133 20.28 6.26 0.50
N ASP A 134 19.73 5.92 -0.65
CA ASP A 134 18.32 6.15 -0.96
C ASP A 134 17.69 4.89 -1.52
N THR A 135 16.39 4.74 -1.31
CA THR A 135 15.64 3.62 -1.86
C THR A 135 14.25 4.06 -2.27
N GLN A 136 13.80 3.51 -3.39
CA GLN A 136 12.43 3.57 -3.86
C GLN A 136 11.91 2.14 -3.98
N ASP A 137 10.67 1.95 -3.56
CA ASP A 137 9.90 0.76 -3.89
C ASP A 137 8.60 1.18 -4.60
N SER A 138 8.19 0.40 -5.59
CA SER A 138 7.04 0.69 -6.44
C SER A 138 6.22 -0.57 -6.65
N ILE A 139 4.89 -0.42 -6.78
CA ILE A 139 3.96 -1.52 -7.03
C ILE A 139 3.03 -1.16 -8.20
N ASP A 140 2.76 -2.13 -9.06
CA ASP A 140 1.65 -2.15 -10.02
C ASP A 140 0.94 -3.49 -9.83
N LEU A 141 -0.29 -3.47 -9.33
CA LEU A 141 -1.10 -4.64 -8.98
C LEU A 141 -2.41 -4.60 -9.76
N LYS A 142 -2.80 -5.77 -10.29
CA LYS A 142 -4.15 -6.09 -10.74
C LYS A 142 -4.58 -7.42 -10.15
N GLN A 143 -5.76 -7.45 -9.55
CA GLN A 143 -6.26 -8.65 -8.90
C GLN A 143 -7.76 -8.80 -9.15
N THR A 144 -8.17 -9.98 -9.59
CA THR A 144 -9.58 -10.39 -9.71
C THR A 144 -9.83 -11.60 -8.83
N THR A 145 -10.94 -11.58 -8.10
CA THR A 145 -11.40 -12.72 -7.30
C THR A 145 -12.85 -13.05 -7.60
N GLN A 146 -13.18 -14.33 -7.56
CA GLN A 146 -14.54 -14.83 -7.71
C GLN A 146 -14.80 -15.95 -6.69
N GLU A 147 -15.71 -15.71 -5.74
CA GLU A 147 -16.25 -16.74 -4.86
C GLU A 147 -17.63 -17.17 -5.36
N VAL A 148 -17.91 -18.47 -5.35
CA VAL A 148 -19.27 -19.01 -5.44
C VAL A 148 -19.47 -20.01 -4.32
N ARG A 149 -20.54 -19.85 -3.54
CA ARG A 149 -20.79 -20.62 -2.33
C ARG A 149 -22.27 -20.91 -2.17
N LEU A 150 -22.62 -22.16 -1.90
CA LEU A 150 -23.97 -22.59 -1.52
C LEU A 150 -23.93 -23.09 -0.07
N ALA A 151 -24.75 -22.51 0.80
CA ALA A 151 -24.79 -22.84 2.23
C ALA A 151 -26.23 -23.09 2.70
N SER A 152 -26.43 -24.10 3.55
CA SER A 152 -27.75 -24.41 4.13
C SER A 152 -28.22 -23.32 5.11
N ASN A 153 -29.50 -22.96 5.07
CA ASN A 153 -30.09 -21.92 5.96
C ASN A 153 -30.69 -22.48 7.26
N GLY A 154 -30.81 -23.81 7.39
CA GLY A 154 -31.52 -24.45 8.50
C GLY A 154 -30.73 -24.44 9.82
N THR A 155 -31.46 -24.42 10.94
CA THR A 155 -30.91 -24.54 12.32
C THR A 155 -30.93 -25.98 12.85
N GLY A 156 -31.08 -26.97 11.95
CA GLY A 156 -31.11 -28.38 12.31
C GLY A 156 -29.74 -28.92 12.71
N ALA A 157 -29.67 -30.20 13.07
CA ALA A 157 -28.42 -30.85 13.51
C ALA A 157 -27.35 -30.97 12.40
N PHE A 158 -27.70 -30.72 11.14
CA PHE A 158 -26.80 -30.78 10.00
C PHE A 158 -26.80 -29.46 9.23
N ALA A 159 -25.63 -28.83 9.14
CA ALA A 159 -25.36 -27.66 8.32
C ALA A 159 -24.23 -28.00 7.34
N TRP A 160 -24.32 -27.48 6.12
CA TRP A 160 -23.34 -27.74 5.08
C TRP A 160 -23.09 -26.50 4.23
N GLN A 161 -21.91 -26.48 3.63
CA GLN A 161 -21.49 -25.48 2.68
C GLN A 161 -20.59 -26.13 1.64
N VAL A 162 -20.78 -25.74 0.38
CA VAL A 162 -19.92 -26.14 -0.74
C VAL A 162 -19.70 -24.93 -1.63
N GLY A 163 -18.53 -24.85 -2.26
CA GLY A 163 -18.21 -23.72 -3.10
C GLY A 163 -16.89 -23.87 -3.83
N GLY A 164 -16.58 -22.85 -4.62
CA GLY A 164 -15.32 -22.67 -5.30
C GLY A 164 -14.84 -21.23 -5.17
N PHE A 165 -13.54 -21.06 -5.33
CA PHE A 165 -12.88 -19.76 -5.33
C PHE A 165 -11.94 -19.73 -6.53
N TYR A 166 -11.95 -18.61 -7.24
CA TYR A 166 -11.03 -18.30 -8.32
C TYR A 166 -10.29 -17.01 -7.96
N PHE A 167 -8.98 -17.02 -8.21
CA PHE A 167 -8.07 -15.92 -7.93
C PHE A 167 -7.11 -15.75 -9.11
N ASP A 168 -7.06 -14.53 -9.63
CA ASP A 168 -6.09 -14.11 -10.64
C ASP A 168 -5.42 -12.81 -10.16
N SER A 169 -4.10 -12.82 -10.04
CA SER A 169 -3.32 -11.65 -9.66
C SER A 169 -2.04 -11.55 -10.48
N ASP A 170 -1.81 -10.37 -11.05
CA ASP A 170 -0.54 -9.93 -11.61
C ASP A 170 -0.06 -8.74 -10.78
N PHE A 171 1.17 -8.81 -10.29
CA PHE A 171 1.81 -7.63 -9.76
C PHE A 171 3.28 -7.53 -10.14
N THR A 172 3.74 -6.30 -10.27
CA THR A 172 5.13 -5.94 -10.47
C THR A 172 5.59 -5.07 -9.31
N VAL A 173 6.73 -5.44 -8.71
CA VAL A 173 7.44 -4.64 -7.72
C VAL A 173 8.77 -4.20 -8.30
N LEU A 174 9.04 -2.90 -8.25
CA LEU A 174 10.32 -2.31 -8.65
C LEU A 174 10.99 -1.66 -7.44
N THR A 175 12.13 -2.20 -7.05
CA THR A 175 13.02 -1.60 -6.06
C THR A 175 14.24 -0.98 -6.76
N GLN A 176 14.57 0.26 -6.45
CA GLN A 176 15.75 0.94 -6.99
C GLN A 176 16.35 1.92 -5.97
N GLY A 177 17.67 2.08 -5.97
CA GLY A 177 18.37 3.16 -5.26
C GLY A 177 19.19 4.02 -6.21
N PHE A 178 20.16 4.75 -5.67
CA PHE A 178 21.07 5.61 -6.39
C PHE A 178 22.06 4.80 -7.26
N ASP A 179 23.07 4.23 -6.61
CA ASP A 179 24.02 3.26 -7.20
C ASP A 179 23.80 1.84 -6.65
N PHE A 180 23.17 1.75 -5.47
CA PHE A 180 22.82 0.51 -4.80
C PHE A 180 21.53 0.71 -3.97
N PRO A 181 20.58 -0.26 -3.98
CA PRO A 181 20.60 -1.45 -4.80
C PRO A 181 20.39 -1.13 -6.29
N PRO A 182 21.00 -1.89 -7.22
CA PRO A 182 20.66 -1.78 -8.62
C PRO A 182 19.17 -2.08 -8.82
N PRO A 183 18.52 -1.49 -9.85
CA PRO A 183 17.11 -1.74 -10.12
C PRO A 183 16.79 -3.22 -10.18
N THR A 184 15.86 -3.64 -9.33
CA THR A 184 15.41 -5.02 -9.23
C THR A 184 13.91 -5.04 -9.46
N LEU A 185 13.48 -5.76 -10.49
CA LEU A 185 12.07 -5.93 -10.84
C LEU A 185 11.65 -7.37 -10.53
N VAL A 186 10.64 -7.51 -9.69
CA VAL A 186 9.99 -8.78 -9.39
C VAL A 186 8.60 -8.72 -10.01
N ARG A 187 8.30 -9.65 -10.90
CA ARG A 187 6.94 -9.86 -11.41
C ARG A 187 6.41 -11.17 -10.88
N HIS A 188 5.18 -11.15 -10.41
CA HIS A 188 4.48 -12.33 -9.93
C HIS A 188 3.12 -12.43 -10.62
N GLN A 189 2.80 -13.64 -11.07
CA GLN A 189 1.51 -14.00 -11.63
C GLN A 189 1.01 -15.23 -10.89
N ASN A 190 -0.24 -15.19 -10.44
CA ASN A 190 -0.88 -16.31 -9.77
C ASN A 190 -2.32 -16.45 -10.23
N GLU A 191 -2.64 -17.61 -10.78
CA GLU A 191 -3.98 -18.01 -11.19
C GLU A 191 -4.30 -19.33 -10.48
N SER A 192 -5.39 -19.37 -9.70
CA SER A 192 -5.81 -20.55 -8.92
C SER A 192 -7.31 -20.66 -8.75
#